data_AF-A0A958G2U1-F1
#
_entry.id   AF-A0A958G2U1-F1
#
_cell.length_a   1.000
_cell.length_b   1.000
_cell.length_c   1.000
_cell.angle_alpha   90.00
_cell.angle_beta   90.00
_cell.angle_gamma   90.00
#
_symmetry.space_group_name_H-M   'P 1'
#
loop_
_entity.id
_entity.type
_entity.pdbx_description
1 polymer ?
#
loop_
_entity_poly.entity_id
_entity_poly.type
_entity_poly.pdbx_seq_one_letter_code
_entity_poly.pdbx_strand_id
1 'polypeptide(L)'
;LGAILAVVLLYWRRLLGLLEMGDRQGWKQSKGFSGITGLLKLFLACLPAFFFGALLHDYIKEHLFSSMTVALALLVGGVIMIVVERRKMQPQVNSIESITYRQSFLIGLFQCLALWPGMSRSASTIVGAMLLGIDRRTSAEFSFLVAVPVMFAAVGYDALKSYSLLSFSDLPVFVVGFLVSFASAVVAIKFFLRLLGSHTLIPFGVYRILLGILVILFVG
;
A
#
# COMPACT_ATOMS: atom_id res chain seq x y z
N LEU A 1 3.44 6.98 10.51
CA LEU A 1 4.28 5.89 11.08
C LEU A 1 3.49 4.88 11.90
N GLY A 2 2.55 5.29 12.78
CA GLY A 2 1.74 4.35 13.59
C GLY A 2 1.06 3.24 12.77
N ALA A 3 0.36 3.57 11.69
CA ALA A 3 -0.23 2.56 10.80
C ALA A 3 0.78 1.58 10.17
N ILE A 4 2.02 2.02 9.92
CA ILE A 4 3.08 1.16 9.37
C ILE A 4 3.63 0.22 10.43
N LEU A 5 3.76 0.70 11.67
CA LEU A 5 4.11 -0.17 12.80
C LEU A 5 3.05 -1.27 13.00
N ALA A 6 1.77 -1.00 12.74
CA ALA A 6 0.72 -2.02 12.78
C ALA A 6 0.96 -3.12 11.74
N VAL A 7 1.37 -2.77 10.52
CA VAL A 7 1.77 -3.75 9.50
C VAL A 7 2.98 -4.55 9.98
N VAL A 8 4.01 -3.87 10.51
CA VAL A 8 5.21 -4.53 11.04
C VAL A 8 4.86 -5.52 12.14
N LEU A 9 3.99 -5.14 13.08
CA LEU A 9 3.51 -6.00 14.15
C LEU A 9 2.78 -7.24 13.61
N LEU A 10 1.82 -7.05 12.70
CA LEU A 10 0.98 -8.12 12.18
C LEU A 10 1.76 -9.11 11.30
N TYR A 11 2.79 -8.63 10.61
CA TYR A 11 3.62 -9.43 9.70
C TYR A 11 5.04 -9.65 10.24
N TRP A 12 5.29 -9.49 11.54
CA TRP A 12 6.65 -9.47 12.10
C TRP A 12 7.45 -10.73 11.78
N ARG A 13 6.84 -11.92 11.85
CA ARG A 13 7.49 -13.19 11.50
C ARG A 13 7.90 -13.24 10.03
N ARG A 14 7.06 -12.72 9.13
CA ARG A 14 7.39 -12.66 7.70
C ARG A 14 8.52 -11.69 7.44
N LEU A 15 8.49 -10.51 8.07
CA LEU A 15 9.54 -9.51 7.94
C LEU A 15 10.87 -9.99 8.51
N LEU A 16 10.88 -10.70 9.64
CA LEU A 16 12.08 -11.35 10.16
C LEU A 16 12.61 -12.42 9.20
N GLY A 17 11.72 -13.21 8.60
CA GLY A 17 12.11 -14.19 7.58
C GLY A 17 12.76 -13.57 6.34
N LEU A 18 12.62 -12.26 6.09
CA LEU A 18 13.37 -11.53 5.04
C LEU A 18 14.81 -11.23 5.44
N LEU A 19 15.08 -11.09 6.74
CA LEU A 19 16.42 -10.84 7.30
C LEU A 19 17.22 -12.12 7.50
N GLU A 20 16.54 -13.28 7.49
CA GLU A 20 17.19 -14.58 7.56
C GLU A 20 17.95 -14.88 6.26
N MET A 21 19.25 -14.63 6.28
CA MET A 21 20.19 -14.88 5.17
C MET A 21 20.75 -16.31 5.17
N GLY A 22 20.16 -17.23 5.95
CA GLY A 22 20.68 -18.60 6.11
C GLY A 22 19.64 -19.59 6.63
N ASP A 23 19.94 -20.88 6.45
CA ASP A 23 19.07 -22.02 6.72
C ASP A 23 18.98 -22.30 8.24
N ARG A 24 18.23 -21.48 8.98
CA ARG A 24 17.94 -21.76 10.39
C ARG A 24 16.93 -22.90 10.49
N GLN A 25 17.46 -24.11 10.74
CA GLN A 25 16.71 -25.28 11.19
C GLN A 25 15.82 -24.91 12.39
N GLY A 26 14.53 -24.70 12.17
CA GLY A 26 13.56 -24.43 13.23
C GLY A 26 12.39 -23.56 12.81
N TRP A 27 12.54 -22.74 11.77
CA TRP A 27 11.43 -21.99 11.18
C TRP A 27 10.99 -22.71 9.91
N LYS A 28 9.70 -23.06 9.80
CA LYS A 28 9.12 -23.51 8.52
C LYS A 28 9.34 -22.41 7.49
N GLN A 29 10.42 -22.50 6.72
CA GLN A 29 10.76 -21.53 5.69
C GLN A 29 9.57 -21.36 4.75
N SER A 30 9.12 -20.12 4.64
CA SER A 30 8.24 -19.67 3.56
C SER A 30 9.05 -19.78 2.26
N LYS A 31 9.04 -20.98 1.63
CA LYS A 31 9.73 -21.24 0.37
C LYS A 31 9.23 -20.22 -0.66
N GLY A 32 10.07 -19.28 -1.06
CA GLY A 32 9.75 -18.28 -2.09
C GLY A 32 9.48 -16.86 -1.59
N PHE A 33 9.31 -16.61 -0.29
CA PHE A 33 9.27 -15.25 0.27
C PHE A 33 10.03 -15.19 1.59
N SER A 34 11.35 -15.38 1.51
CA SER A 34 12.31 -15.30 2.61
C SER A 34 13.68 -14.87 2.07
N GLY A 35 14.54 -14.38 2.97
CA GLY A 35 15.89 -13.91 2.65
C GLY A 35 15.97 -12.98 1.44
N ILE A 36 16.99 -13.18 0.63
CA ILE A 36 17.26 -12.38 -0.58
C ILE A 36 16.10 -12.42 -1.59
N THR A 37 15.43 -13.56 -1.74
CA THR A 37 14.30 -13.73 -2.68
C THR A 37 13.13 -12.83 -2.32
N GLY A 38 12.75 -12.80 -1.03
CA GLY A 38 11.69 -11.92 -0.55
C GLY A 38 12.08 -10.44 -0.64
N LEU A 39 13.32 -10.10 -0.29
CA LEU A 39 13.85 -8.74 -0.40
C LEU A 39 13.84 -8.25 -1.86
N LEU A 40 14.26 -9.08 -2.82
CA LEU A 40 14.21 -8.75 -4.24
C LEU A 40 12.77 -8.54 -4.74
N LYS A 41 11.81 -9.38 -4.30
CA LYS A 41 10.39 -9.17 -4.63
C LYS A 41 9.87 -7.83 -4.11
N LEU A 42 10.21 -7.45 -2.88
CA LEU A 42 9.82 -6.16 -2.32
C LEU A 42 10.51 -5.00 -3.03
N PHE A 43 11.81 -5.12 -3.28
CA PHE A 43 12.59 -4.13 -4.01
C PHE A 43 12.00 -3.86 -5.39
N LEU A 44 11.72 -4.92 -6.17
CA LEU A 44 11.11 -4.80 -7.49
C LEU A 44 9.73 -4.15 -7.45
N ALA A 45 8.94 -4.39 -6.41
CA ALA A 45 7.63 -3.74 -6.24
C ALA A 45 7.73 -2.27 -5.81
N CYS A 46 8.83 -1.86 -5.17
CA CYS A 46 9.07 -0.46 -4.78
C CYS A 46 9.73 0.34 -5.90
N LEU A 47 10.60 -0.29 -6.69
CA LEU A 47 11.51 0.35 -7.63
C LEU A 47 10.82 1.31 -8.60
N PRO A 48 9.72 0.95 -9.29
CA PRO A 48 9.08 1.88 -10.23
C PRO A 48 8.49 3.11 -9.53
N ALA A 49 7.83 2.92 -8.39
CA ALA A 49 7.23 4.03 -7.64
C ALA A 49 8.28 4.98 -7.08
N PHE A 50 9.42 4.49 -6.61
CA PHE A 50 10.54 5.34 -6.19
C PHE A 50 11.17 6.07 -7.36
N PHE A 51 11.39 5.39 -8.48
CA PHE A 51 11.97 6.00 -9.68
C PHE A 51 11.08 7.14 -10.20
N PHE A 52 9.81 6.86 -10.48
CA PHE A 52 8.89 7.88 -11.00
C PHE A 52 8.51 8.92 -9.94
N GLY A 53 8.45 8.53 -8.66
CA GLY A 53 8.19 9.46 -7.56
C GLY A 53 9.31 10.48 -7.39
N ALA A 54 10.56 10.06 -7.51
CA ALA A 54 11.70 10.98 -7.48
C ALA A 54 11.77 11.84 -8.74
N LEU A 55 11.54 11.25 -9.93
CA LEU A 55 11.60 11.95 -11.22
C LEU A 55 10.50 13.02 -11.36
N LEU A 56 9.30 12.75 -10.86
CA LEU A 56 8.11 13.60 -11.04
C LEU A 56 7.75 14.39 -9.76
N HIS A 57 8.62 14.40 -8.75
CA HIS A 57 8.31 14.93 -7.42
C HIS A 57 7.75 16.36 -7.44
N ASP A 58 8.44 17.27 -8.13
CA ASP A 58 8.05 18.68 -8.19
C ASP A 58 6.77 18.87 -9.00
N TYR A 59 6.64 18.18 -10.13
CA TYR A 59 5.42 18.20 -10.95
C TYR A 59 4.18 17.74 -10.18
N ILE A 60 4.31 16.64 -9.43
CA ILE A 60 3.22 16.11 -8.60
C ILE A 60 2.82 17.14 -7.54
N LYS A 61 3.79 17.74 -6.84
CA LYS A 61 3.53 18.75 -5.78
C LYS A 61 2.81 19.98 -6.32
N GLU A 62 3.22 20.46 -7.49
CA GLU A 62 2.67 21.68 -8.09
C GLU A 62 1.28 21.46 -8.69
N HIS A 63 1.05 20.35 -9.39
CA HIS A 63 -0.15 20.18 -10.22
C HIS A 63 -1.21 19.25 -9.63
N LEU A 64 -0.85 18.33 -8.72
CA LEU A 64 -1.74 17.23 -8.34
C LEU A 64 -2.27 17.29 -6.90
N PHE A 65 -1.85 18.27 -6.09
CA PHE A 65 -2.27 18.43 -4.69
C PHE A 65 -3.51 19.32 -4.47
N SER A 66 -4.22 19.73 -5.53
CA SER A 66 -5.49 20.45 -5.40
C SER A 66 -6.65 19.54 -4.93
N SER A 67 -7.68 20.11 -4.31
CA SER A 67 -8.89 19.37 -3.92
C SER A 67 -9.56 18.69 -5.12
N MET A 68 -9.65 19.40 -6.25
CA MET A 68 -10.21 18.88 -7.50
C MET A 68 -9.43 17.68 -8.03
N THR A 69 -8.10 17.75 -8.10
CA THR A 69 -7.27 16.64 -8.60
C THR A 69 -7.34 15.43 -7.69
N VAL A 70 -7.42 15.62 -6.37
CA VAL A 70 -7.63 14.54 -5.40
C VAL A 70 -9.00 13.88 -5.59
N ALA A 71 -10.05 14.68 -5.81
CA ALA A 71 -11.40 14.17 -6.03
C ALA A 71 -11.50 13.34 -7.32
N LEU A 72 -10.89 13.81 -8.42
CA LEU A 72 -10.81 13.05 -9.67
C LEU A 72 -10.08 11.72 -9.47
N ALA A 73 -8.99 11.69 -8.71
CA ALA A 73 -8.28 10.45 -8.39
C ALA A 73 -9.13 9.46 -7.56
N LEU A 74 -9.98 9.98 -6.66
CA LEU A 74 -10.95 9.18 -5.90
C LEU A 74 -11.97 8.52 -6.85
N LEU A 75 -12.55 9.30 -7.77
CA LEU A 75 -13.49 8.82 -8.78
C LEU A 75 -12.85 7.75 -9.67
N VAL A 76 -11.73 8.08 -10.31
CA VAL A 76 -11.01 7.18 -11.23
C VAL A 76 -10.60 5.90 -10.53
N GLY A 77 -10.00 6.00 -9.34
CA GLY A 77 -9.61 4.81 -8.58
C GLY A 77 -10.78 3.96 -8.12
N GLY A 78 -11.91 4.58 -7.78
CA GLY A 78 -13.14 3.87 -7.44
C GLY A 78 -13.72 3.11 -8.63
N VAL A 79 -13.78 3.75 -9.80
CA VAL A 79 -14.23 3.10 -11.05
C VAL A 79 -13.33 1.93 -11.43
N ILE A 80 -12.00 2.13 -11.42
CA ILE A 80 -11.02 1.08 -11.74
C ILE A 80 -11.21 -0.13 -10.82
N MET A 81 -11.37 0.10 -9.51
CA MET A 81 -11.59 -0.95 -8.53
C MET A 81 -12.85 -1.77 -8.84
N ILE A 82 -13.97 -1.12 -9.15
CA ILE A 82 -15.22 -1.81 -9.51
C ILE A 82 -15.07 -2.59 -10.82
N VAL A 83 -14.47 -1.99 -11.84
CA VAL A 83 -14.30 -2.62 -13.15
C VAL A 83 -13.45 -3.88 -13.04
N VAL A 84 -12.31 -3.83 -12.36
CA VAL A 84 -11.44 -5.01 -12.19
C VAL A 84 -12.14 -6.10 -11.41
N GLU A 85 -12.81 -5.74 -10.32
CA GLU A 85 -13.55 -6.68 -9.48
C GLU A 85 -14.68 -7.40 -10.27
N ARG A 86 -15.37 -6.69 -11.17
CA ARG A 86 -16.43 -7.26 -12.03
C ARG A 86 -15.93 -8.20 -13.12
N ARG A 87 -14.64 -8.17 -13.46
CA ARG A 87 -14.07 -9.10 -14.46
C ARG A 87 -14.02 -10.56 -13.99
N LYS A 88 -14.24 -10.82 -12.69
CA LYS A 88 -14.28 -12.17 -12.09
C LYS A 88 -13.10 -13.05 -12.55
N MET A 89 -11.90 -12.47 -12.54
CA MET A 89 -10.69 -13.18 -12.94
C MET A 89 -10.46 -14.38 -12.03
N GLN A 90 -10.10 -15.53 -12.62
CA GLN A 90 -9.75 -16.73 -11.88
C GLN A 90 -8.31 -16.64 -11.41
N PRO A 91 -8.04 -16.46 -10.10
CA PRO A 91 -6.68 -16.26 -9.60
C PRO A 91 -5.85 -17.53 -9.78
N GLN A 92 -4.62 -17.38 -10.23
CA GLN A 92 -3.62 -18.45 -10.39
C GLN A 92 -2.59 -18.45 -9.26
N VAL A 93 -2.47 -17.34 -8.54
CA VAL A 93 -1.53 -17.14 -7.43
C VAL A 93 -2.34 -16.85 -6.17
N ASN A 94 -2.20 -17.72 -5.16
CA ASN A 94 -2.98 -17.69 -3.92
C ASN A 94 -2.11 -17.61 -2.65
N SER A 95 -0.82 -17.33 -2.81
CA SER A 95 0.13 -17.17 -1.71
C SER A 95 1.22 -16.16 -2.08
N ILE A 96 1.78 -15.47 -1.09
CA ILE A 96 2.83 -14.47 -1.30
C ILE A 96 4.10 -15.14 -1.86
N GLU A 97 4.33 -16.36 -1.41
CA GLU A 97 5.43 -17.24 -1.79
C GLU A 97 5.46 -17.50 -3.31
N SER A 98 4.27 -17.63 -3.93
CA SER A 98 4.10 -17.91 -5.36
C SER A 98 4.12 -16.68 -6.26
N ILE A 99 4.14 -15.46 -5.71
CA ILE A 99 4.29 -14.22 -6.50
C ILE A 99 5.65 -14.22 -7.20
N THR A 100 5.68 -14.09 -8.51
CA THR A 100 6.93 -14.06 -9.29
C THR A 100 7.61 -12.68 -9.25
N TYR A 101 8.91 -12.61 -9.56
CA TYR A 101 9.61 -11.32 -9.72
C TYR A 101 8.96 -10.43 -10.78
N ARG A 102 8.48 -11.02 -11.87
CA ARG A 102 7.74 -10.30 -12.92
C ARG A 102 6.47 -9.68 -12.35
N GLN A 103 5.67 -10.43 -11.59
CA GLN A 103 4.49 -9.90 -10.94
C GLN A 103 4.85 -8.80 -9.94
N SER A 104 5.88 -8.97 -9.12
CA SER A 104 6.35 -7.92 -8.20
C SER A 104 6.68 -6.61 -8.91
N PHE A 105 7.44 -6.66 -10.00
CA PHE A 105 7.77 -5.47 -10.79
C PHE A 105 6.54 -4.81 -11.42
N LEU A 106 5.63 -5.61 -12.00
CA LEU A 106 4.40 -5.10 -12.59
C LEU A 106 3.47 -4.48 -11.54
N ILE A 107 3.40 -5.04 -10.32
CA ILE A 107 2.69 -4.42 -9.19
C ILE A 107 3.32 -3.07 -8.85
N GLY A 108 4.66 -2.96 -8.93
CA GLY A 108 5.36 -1.69 -8.77
C GLY A 108 4.98 -0.64 -9.82
N LEU A 109 4.76 -1.05 -11.08
CA LEU A 109 4.24 -0.13 -12.12
C LEU A 109 2.83 0.33 -11.80
N PHE A 110 1.94 -0.55 -11.35
CA PHE A 110 0.62 -0.13 -10.87
C PHE A 110 0.73 0.80 -9.66
N GLN A 111 1.71 0.60 -8.78
CA GLN A 111 1.96 1.49 -7.64
C GLN A 111 2.30 2.93 -8.07
N CYS A 112 2.84 3.16 -9.27
CA CYS A 112 3.05 4.51 -9.80
C CYS A 112 1.74 5.31 -9.91
N LEU A 113 0.59 4.67 -10.09
CA LEU A 113 -0.71 5.35 -10.04
C LEU A 113 -0.95 6.04 -8.68
N ALA A 114 -0.34 5.53 -7.61
CA ALA A 114 -0.43 6.11 -6.28
C ALA A 114 0.30 7.45 -6.13
N LEU A 115 1.14 7.81 -7.12
CA LEU A 115 1.79 9.11 -7.16
C LEU A 115 0.80 10.25 -7.44
N TRP A 116 -0.39 9.94 -7.97
CA TRP A 116 -1.49 10.89 -8.05
C TRP A 116 -2.21 10.96 -6.68
N PRO A 117 -2.11 12.09 -5.95
CA PRO A 117 -2.79 12.25 -4.66
C PRO A 117 -4.29 11.94 -4.78
N GLY A 118 -4.80 11.10 -3.86
CA GLY A 118 -6.18 10.61 -3.87
C GLY A 118 -6.38 9.23 -4.50
N MET A 119 -5.50 8.75 -5.38
CA MET A 119 -5.65 7.46 -6.09
C MET A 119 -5.61 6.23 -5.16
N SER A 120 -4.98 6.35 -3.99
CA SER A 120 -4.73 5.29 -2.99
C SER A 120 -3.70 4.25 -3.40
N ARG A 121 -2.59 4.21 -2.65
CA ARG A 121 -1.50 3.24 -2.83
C ARG A 121 -1.93 1.78 -2.67
N SER A 122 -2.75 1.50 -1.65
CA SER A 122 -3.24 0.13 -1.45
C SER A 122 -4.19 -0.29 -2.57
N ALA A 123 -5.07 0.59 -3.04
CA ALA A 123 -5.96 0.30 -4.15
C ALA A 123 -5.16 -0.02 -5.43
N SER A 124 -4.21 0.84 -5.79
CA SER A 124 -3.38 0.66 -6.99
C SER A 124 -2.63 -0.67 -6.99
N THR A 125 -2.00 -1.03 -5.88
CA THR A 125 -1.23 -2.28 -5.79
C THR A 125 -2.11 -3.53 -5.67
N ILE A 126 -3.22 -3.47 -4.92
CA ILE A 126 -4.16 -4.59 -4.80
C ILE A 126 -4.83 -4.88 -6.15
N VAL A 127 -5.41 -3.84 -6.78
CA VAL A 127 -6.10 -3.98 -8.06
C VAL A 127 -5.12 -4.39 -9.17
N GLY A 128 -3.90 -3.82 -9.17
CA GLY A 128 -2.83 -4.22 -10.05
C GLY A 128 -2.43 -5.69 -9.88
N ALA A 129 -2.28 -6.16 -8.64
CA ALA A 129 -1.99 -7.56 -8.36
C ALA A 129 -3.13 -8.50 -8.82
N MET A 130 -4.38 -8.11 -8.62
CA MET A 130 -5.54 -8.86 -9.10
C MET A 130 -5.57 -8.98 -10.63
N LEU A 131 -5.23 -7.92 -11.35
CA LEU A 131 -5.07 -7.94 -12.81
C LEU A 131 -3.96 -8.89 -13.28
N LEU A 132 -3.00 -9.21 -12.40
CA LEU A 132 -1.91 -10.15 -12.66
C LEU A 132 -2.24 -11.58 -12.21
N GLY A 133 -3.51 -11.85 -11.89
CA GLY A 133 -4.00 -13.19 -11.52
C GLY A 133 -3.72 -13.58 -10.07
N ILE A 134 -3.48 -12.62 -9.17
CA ILE A 134 -3.28 -12.86 -7.74
C ILE A 134 -4.63 -12.72 -7.03
N ASP A 135 -4.95 -13.63 -6.10
CA ASP A 135 -6.21 -13.53 -5.35
C ASP A 135 -6.24 -12.27 -4.46
N ARG A 136 -7.44 -11.85 -4.06
CA ARG A 136 -7.65 -10.59 -3.30
C ARG A 136 -6.85 -10.54 -2.01
N ARG A 137 -6.84 -11.65 -1.25
CA ARG A 137 -6.21 -11.69 0.05
C ARG A 137 -4.70 -11.62 -0.11
N THR A 138 -4.10 -12.43 -0.97
CA THR A 138 -2.65 -12.37 -1.24
C THR A 138 -2.24 -11.01 -1.81
N SER A 139 -3.05 -10.42 -2.69
CA SER A 139 -2.83 -9.07 -3.22
C SER A 139 -2.76 -8.02 -2.10
N ALA A 140 -3.69 -8.08 -1.13
CA ALA A 140 -3.68 -7.19 0.03
C ALA A 140 -2.50 -7.44 0.96
N GLU A 141 -2.19 -8.70 1.29
CA GLU A 141 -1.05 -9.02 2.14
C GLU A 141 0.27 -8.54 1.52
N PHE A 142 0.48 -8.77 0.21
CA PHE A 142 1.66 -8.26 -0.50
C PHE A 142 1.70 -6.73 -0.56
N SER A 143 0.57 -6.07 -0.84
CA SER A 143 0.45 -4.61 -0.80
C SER A 143 0.84 -4.02 0.57
N PHE A 144 0.45 -4.67 1.66
CA PHE A 144 0.84 -4.24 3.01
C PHE A 144 2.33 -4.41 3.26
N LEU A 145 2.94 -5.51 2.84
CA LEU A 145 4.38 -5.71 2.97
C LEU A 145 5.18 -4.68 2.16
N VAL A 146 4.76 -4.39 0.92
CA VAL A 146 5.37 -3.34 0.07
C VAL A 146 5.20 -1.95 0.69
N ALA A 147 4.09 -1.70 1.39
CA ALA A 147 3.86 -0.42 2.05
C ALA A 147 4.92 -0.07 3.11
N VAL A 148 5.52 -1.07 3.75
CA VAL A 148 6.50 -0.87 4.83
C VAL A 148 7.71 -0.05 4.32
N PRO A 149 8.53 -0.54 3.38
CA PRO A 149 9.66 0.23 2.86
C PRO A 149 9.24 1.53 2.19
N VAL A 150 8.14 1.53 1.41
CA VAL A 150 7.66 2.72 0.70
C VAL A 150 7.31 3.87 1.66
N MET A 151 6.54 3.58 2.71
CA MET A 151 6.06 4.60 3.63
C MET A 151 7.14 5.02 4.63
N PHE A 152 8.07 4.13 5.00
CA PHE A 152 9.25 4.54 5.77
C PHE A 152 10.12 5.51 4.98
N ALA A 153 10.38 5.23 3.69
CA ALA A 153 11.15 6.13 2.83
C ALA A 153 10.44 7.48 2.62
N ALA A 154 9.15 7.47 2.26
CA ALA A 154 8.38 8.69 2.02
C ALA A 154 8.26 9.56 3.27
N VAL A 155 7.86 8.98 4.42
CA VAL A 155 7.72 9.75 5.66
C VAL A 155 9.07 10.20 6.19
N GLY A 156 10.12 9.38 6.08
CA GLY A 156 11.48 9.77 6.44
C GLY A 156 11.96 10.97 5.62
N TYR A 157 11.74 10.96 4.31
CA TYR A 157 12.08 12.07 3.43
C TYR A 157 11.33 13.36 3.78
N ASP A 158 10.01 13.28 3.98
CA ASP A 158 9.21 14.46 4.35
C ASP A 158 9.57 14.99 5.75
N ALA A 159 9.87 14.11 6.70
CA ALA A 159 10.32 14.50 8.04
C ALA A 159 11.66 15.21 8.01
N LEU A 160 12.62 14.75 7.20
CA LEU A 160 13.92 15.42 7.03
C LEU A 160 13.76 16.81 6.41
N LYS A 161 12.87 16.98 5.43
CA LYS A 161 12.60 18.29 4.81
C LYS A 161 11.82 19.25 5.72
N SER A 162 11.03 18.72 6.63
CA SER A 162 10.13 19.51 7.49
C SER A 162 10.61 19.60 8.94
N TYR A 163 11.83 19.12 9.24
CA TYR A 163 12.35 19.04 10.60
C TYR A 163 12.39 20.40 11.32
N SER A 164 12.65 21.48 10.59
CA SER A 164 12.65 22.84 11.14
C SER A 164 11.28 23.33 11.61
N LEU A 165 10.19 22.69 11.15
CA LEU A 165 8.83 22.98 11.59
C LEU A 165 8.42 22.19 12.84
N LEU A 166 9.24 21.23 13.28
CA LEU A 166 8.93 20.37 14.42
C LEU A 166 9.43 21.02 15.72
N SER A 167 8.53 21.15 16.69
CA SER A 167 8.87 21.60 18.03
C SER A 167 8.63 20.49 19.06
N PHE A 168 9.37 20.54 20.17
CA PHE A 168 9.11 19.66 21.32
C PHE A 168 7.70 19.85 21.91
N SER A 169 7.08 21.01 21.70
CA SER A 169 5.69 21.27 22.08
C SER A 169 4.67 20.40 21.35
N ASP A 170 5.01 19.89 20.16
CA ASP A 170 4.11 19.09 19.32
C ASP A 170 4.13 17.60 19.70
N LEU A 171 5.12 17.20 20.52
CA LEU A 171 5.35 15.81 20.90
C LEU A 171 4.11 15.13 21.51
N PRO A 172 3.32 15.76 22.40
CA PRO A 172 2.11 15.14 22.92
C PRO A 172 1.09 14.81 21.82
N VAL A 173 0.90 15.72 20.85
CA VAL A 173 -0.03 15.52 19.72
C VAL A 173 0.47 14.40 18.81
N PHE A 174 1.77 14.35 18.52
CA PHE A 174 2.35 13.29 17.71
C PHE A 174 2.27 11.92 18.37
N VAL A 175 2.51 11.82 19.69
CA VAL A 175 2.40 10.56 20.43
C VAL A 175 0.97 10.04 20.40
N VAL A 176 -0.03 10.89 20.70
CA VAL A 176 -1.44 10.50 20.65
C VAL A 176 -1.84 10.08 19.24
N GLY A 177 -1.51 10.88 18.22
CA GLY A 177 -1.79 10.56 16.82
C GLY A 177 -1.14 9.26 16.36
N PHE A 178 0.09 9.00 16.80
CA PHE A 178 0.82 7.76 16.52
C PHE A 178 0.11 6.55 17.12
N LEU A 179 -0.24 6.60 18.41
CA LEU A 179 -0.88 5.49 19.13
C LEU A 179 -2.27 5.19 18.58
N VAL A 180 -3.08 6.23 18.31
CA VAL A 180 -4.43 6.09 17.73
C VAL A 180 -4.34 5.53 16.31
N SER A 181 -3.41 6.03 15.48
CA SER A 181 -3.19 5.49 14.13
C SER A 181 -2.73 4.02 14.16
N PHE A 182 -1.87 3.65 15.09
CA PHE A 182 -1.42 2.27 15.27
C PHE A 182 -2.57 1.34 15.68
N ALA A 183 -3.31 1.69 16.74
CA ALA A 183 -4.41 0.86 17.23
C ALA A 183 -5.52 0.69 16.19
N SER A 184 -5.94 1.79 15.54
CA SER A 184 -6.94 1.76 14.47
C SER A 184 -6.47 0.93 13.26
N ALA A 185 -5.21 1.04 12.86
CA ALA A 185 -4.66 0.25 11.76
C ALA A 185 -4.60 -1.26 12.07
N VAL A 186 -4.26 -1.65 13.32
CA VAL A 186 -4.29 -3.06 13.72
C VAL A 186 -5.69 -3.65 13.54
N VAL A 187 -6.72 -2.92 13.99
CA VAL A 187 -8.12 -3.35 13.86
C VAL A 187 -8.54 -3.37 12.38
N ALA A 188 -8.26 -2.29 11.65
CA ALA A 188 -8.64 -2.14 10.25
C ALA A 188 -8.01 -3.22 9.35
N ILE A 189 -6.72 -3.52 9.50
CA ILE A 189 -6.04 -4.55 8.70
C ILE A 189 -6.65 -5.93 8.96
N LYS A 190 -6.84 -6.30 10.23
CA LYS A 190 -7.45 -7.60 10.58
C LYS A 190 -8.86 -7.73 10.04
N PHE A 191 -9.68 -6.68 10.19
CA PHE A 191 -11.03 -6.65 9.67
C PHE A 191 -11.05 -6.73 8.14
N PHE A 192 -10.22 -5.94 7.47
CA PHE A 192 -10.11 -5.91 6.01
C PHE A 192 -9.70 -7.26 5.43
N LEU A 193 -8.69 -7.92 6.00
CA LEU A 193 -8.28 -9.26 5.53
C LEU A 193 -9.36 -10.33 5.71
N ARG A 194 -10.15 -10.24 6.80
CA ARG A 194 -11.32 -11.11 6.99
C ARG A 194 -12.39 -10.83 5.94
N LEU A 195 -12.65 -9.55 5.67
CA LEU A 195 -13.65 -9.11 4.71
C LEU A 195 -13.32 -9.59 3.29
N LEU A 196 -12.05 -9.53 2.87
CA LEU A 196 -11.60 -10.00 1.55
C LEU A 196 -11.77 -11.50 1.33
N GLY A 197 -11.92 -12.29 2.41
CA GLY A 197 -12.23 -13.72 2.31
C GLY A 197 -13.67 -14.02 1.89
N SER A 198 -14.59 -13.06 2.06
CA SER A 198 -16.04 -13.27 1.84
C SER A 198 -16.72 -12.19 1.01
N HIS A 199 -16.07 -11.05 0.75
CA HIS A 199 -16.63 -9.91 0.05
C HIS A 199 -15.70 -9.41 -1.07
N THR A 200 -16.28 -8.64 -1.99
CA THR A 200 -15.60 -8.01 -3.12
C THR A 200 -15.08 -6.62 -2.76
N LEU A 201 -14.23 -6.04 -3.61
CA LEU A 201 -13.81 -4.64 -3.49
C LEU A 201 -14.84 -3.61 -3.97
N ILE A 202 -15.99 -4.04 -4.51
CA ILE A 202 -17.02 -3.14 -5.06
C ILE A 202 -17.48 -2.08 -4.04
N PRO A 203 -17.79 -2.42 -2.76
CA PRO A 203 -18.22 -1.41 -1.80
C PRO A 203 -17.17 -0.31 -1.56
N PHE A 204 -15.89 -0.66 -1.58
CA PHE A 204 -14.79 0.30 -1.45
C PHE A 204 -14.70 1.22 -2.67
N GLY A 205 -14.91 0.67 -3.88
CA GLY A 205 -14.96 1.47 -5.10
C GLY A 205 -16.13 2.45 -5.10
N VAL A 206 -17.33 2.01 -4.67
CA VAL A 206 -18.51 2.87 -4.53
C VAL A 206 -18.26 3.97 -3.49
N TYR A 207 -17.72 3.61 -2.32
CA TYR A 207 -17.33 4.58 -1.29
C TYR A 207 -16.40 5.67 -1.83
N ARG A 208 -15.37 5.28 -2.60
CA ARG A 208 -14.44 6.23 -3.22
C ARG A 208 -15.12 7.15 -4.22
N ILE A 209 -16.05 6.63 -5.03
CA ILE A 209 -16.81 7.45 -5.98
C ILE A 209 -17.67 8.47 -5.24
N LEU A 210 -18.43 8.04 -4.24
CA LEU A 210 -19.28 8.94 -3.44
C LEU A 210 -18.44 10.00 -2.72
N LEU A 211 -17.29 9.62 -2.16
CA LEU A 211 -16.37 10.56 -1.54
C LEU A 211 -15.80 11.58 -2.54
N GLY A 212 -15.43 11.13 -3.74
CA GLY A 212 -14.97 12.02 -4.81
C GLY A 212 -16.04 13.04 -5.20
N ILE A 213 -17.30 12.61 -5.37
CA ILE A 213 -18.44 13.50 -5.63
C ILE A 213 -18.61 14.50 -4.48
N LEU A 214 -18.55 14.03 -3.23
CA LEU A 214 -18.66 14.90 -2.06
C LEU A 214 -17.56 15.98 -2.04
N VAL A 215 -16.31 15.60 -2.31
CA VAL A 215 -15.20 16.57 -2.35
C VAL A 215 -15.43 17.62 -3.45
N ILE A 216 -15.90 17.22 -4.63
CA ILE A 216 -16.22 18.16 -5.72
C ILE A 216 -17.33 19.14 -5.31
N LEU A 217 -18.37 18.66 -4.63
CA LEU A 217 -19.51 19.49 -4.25
C LEU A 217 -19.22 20.48 -3.11
N PHE A 218 -18.34 20.09 -2.16
CA PHE A 218 -18.12 20.85 -0.93
C PHE A 218 -16.76 21.57 -0.85
N VAL A 219 -15.79 21.17 -1.67
CA VAL A 219 -14.39 21.68 -1.63
C VAL A 219 -13.86 22.01 -3.03
N GLY A 220 -14.57 21.61 -4.09
CA GLY A 220 -14.17 21.78 -5.49
C GLY A 220 -14.54 23.13 -6.07
#